data_AF-A0A9P1CHX2-F1
#
_entry.id   AF-A0A9P1CHX2-F1
#
_cell.length_a   1.000
_cell.length_b   1.000
_cell.length_c   1.000
_cell.angle_alpha   90.00
_cell.angle_beta   90.00
_cell.angle_gamma   90.00
#
_symmetry.space_group_name_H-M   'P 1'
#
loop_
_entity.id
_entity.type
_entity.pdbx_description
1 polymer ?
#
loop_
_entity_poly.entity_id
_entity_poly.type
_entity_poly.pdbx_seq_one_letter_code
_entity_poly.pdbx_strand_id
1 'polypeptide(L)'
;MAASRSSSELGVAALVELHGFPDDVSGKEILQDNEAEELKESRLRVNGWRGQVVQHHRDGRVLVETFKGLRVLVAPENLKEFTPQHPERGGFHVAWPPEGSMESLAQFTATAVDALAKDGFCVIQLPLREDVALDAAVEVKCGRYRWKRLRREFEPAYLGRHQKCKTAWLEEMVEEKEEMDSPIDPLDLYLARFTQFLLPVAPFALDFVPHSRSSGMLRVPSSAQEVGPAEAVTDEDIAKGLVDEHVDYLRRRKLCMFLMVDGSGGELSLYPKDGDQITLSAEAGRLVVFRHDRISYAYRPDSEDDLVLQGWVLTAPAQFQIAMTEGDQKSKDEAFGLMAGPNTPEGRRICVFGVGVSLPAAAQDHLQNYWCGIAAGTDGYVKAPIERFDIDLYTRTGDNWAPGWTYTVHGGFCKDIHSFDNEFFNVPEGEAWLLAPASKQLLERSYEALYSSGLQRKNVRGKHMGVYIGHSGDDWSIDPRFTSGDTEAHRYGYQARKWSCIAGRIS
;
A
#
# COMPACT_ATOMS: atom_id res chain seq x y z
N MET A 1 37.00 13.20 -19.82
CA MET A 1 37.71 14.30 -19.15
C MET A 1 36.71 15.43 -18.96
N ALA A 2 36.10 15.53 -17.78
CA ALA A 2 35.25 16.66 -17.44
C ALA A 2 36.16 17.79 -16.93
N ALA A 3 36.18 18.93 -17.63
CA ALA A 3 36.85 20.12 -17.16
C ALA A 3 36.13 20.63 -15.91
N SER A 4 36.85 20.78 -14.80
CA SER A 4 36.32 21.40 -13.59
C SER A 4 35.88 22.83 -13.91
N ARG A 5 34.59 23.12 -13.76
CA ARG A 5 34.09 24.51 -13.78
C ARG A 5 34.77 25.29 -12.66
N SER A 6 35.09 26.56 -12.90
CA SER A 6 35.65 27.42 -11.85
C SER A 6 34.63 27.61 -10.73
N SER A 7 35.08 27.68 -9.48
CA SER A 7 34.24 27.82 -8.28
C SER A 7 33.31 29.04 -8.27
N SER A 8 33.48 29.97 -9.21
CA SER A 8 32.63 31.14 -9.44
C SER A 8 31.32 30.89 -10.20
N GLU A 9 31.05 29.66 -10.69
CA GLU A 9 29.88 29.31 -11.53
C GLU A 9 28.92 28.28 -10.89
N LEU A 10 29.06 27.94 -9.62
CA LEU A 10 28.18 26.99 -8.94
C LEU A 10 26.77 27.57 -8.85
N GLY A 11 25.77 26.93 -9.45
CA GLY A 11 24.36 27.36 -9.37
C GLY A 11 23.69 26.93 -8.06
N VAL A 12 22.51 27.51 -7.77
CA VAL A 12 21.64 27.02 -6.70
C VAL A 12 21.31 25.54 -6.94
N ALA A 13 21.23 24.76 -5.86
CA ALA A 13 21.10 23.30 -5.87
C ALA A 13 22.34 22.50 -6.37
N ALA A 14 23.46 23.16 -6.72
CA ALA A 14 24.70 22.44 -7.03
C ALA A 14 25.24 21.71 -5.79
N LEU A 15 25.71 20.49 -5.98
CA LEU A 15 26.28 19.67 -4.92
C LEU A 15 27.77 19.97 -4.75
N VAL A 16 28.19 20.18 -3.50
CA VAL A 16 29.53 20.65 -3.17
C VAL A 16 30.13 19.90 -1.98
N GLU A 17 31.46 19.87 -1.94
CA GLU A 17 32.28 19.39 -0.82
C GLU A 17 33.14 20.55 -0.30
N LEU A 18 33.17 20.74 1.02
CA LEU A 18 33.99 21.74 1.69
C LEU A 18 35.45 21.27 1.75
N HIS A 19 36.38 22.15 1.42
CA HIS A 19 37.82 21.86 1.45
C HIS A 19 38.65 23.12 1.75
N GLY A 20 39.93 22.91 2.06
CA GLY A 20 40.89 24.00 2.24
C GLY A 20 40.74 24.79 3.55
N PHE A 21 39.93 24.31 4.49
CA PHE A 21 39.85 24.89 5.83
C PHE A 21 41.01 24.40 6.72
N PRO A 22 41.41 25.17 7.75
CA PRO A 22 42.21 24.65 8.86
C PRO A 22 41.57 23.40 9.50
N ASP A 23 42.37 22.56 10.16
CA ASP A 23 41.88 21.31 10.78
C ASP A 23 40.67 21.55 11.69
N ASP A 24 40.66 22.67 12.42
CA ASP A 24 39.60 23.05 13.35
C ASP A 24 39.16 24.51 13.15
N VAL A 25 37.99 24.73 12.56
CA VAL A 25 37.39 26.06 12.29
C VAL A 25 36.45 26.45 13.42
N SER A 26 36.38 27.74 13.78
CA SER A 26 35.40 28.18 14.77
C SER A 26 34.00 28.16 14.17
N GLY A 27 33.02 27.59 14.88
CA GLY A 27 31.63 27.60 14.45
C GLY A 27 31.09 29.02 14.17
N LYS A 28 31.49 30.02 14.97
CA LYS A 28 31.16 31.45 14.75
C LYS A 28 31.61 32.00 13.40
N GLU A 29 32.68 31.46 12.82
CA GLU A 29 33.22 31.98 11.55
C GLU A 29 32.43 31.48 10.34
N ILE A 30 31.79 30.31 10.47
CA ILE A 30 31.24 29.56 9.35
C ILE A 30 29.72 29.32 9.42
N LEU A 31 29.14 29.18 10.61
CA LEU A 31 27.70 28.95 10.80
C LEU A 31 26.92 30.27 10.68
N GLN A 32 25.68 30.21 10.19
CA GLN A 32 24.80 31.38 10.19
C GLN A 32 24.33 31.78 11.60
N ASP A 33 23.93 33.05 11.75
CA ASP A 33 23.56 33.65 13.03
C ASP A 33 22.39 32.98 13.75
N ASN A 34 21.54 32.19 13.07
CA ASN A 34 20.41 31.49 13.70
C ASN A 34 20.62 29.96 13.79
N GLU A 35 21.82 29.46 13.49
CA GLU A 35 22.12 28.02 13.46
C GLU A 35 22.93 27.59 14.68
N ALA A 36 22.46 26.52 15.35
CA ALA A 36 23.20 25.72 16.33
C ALA A 36 24.15 26.53 17.24
N GLU A 37 23.59 27.39 18.09
CA GLU A 37 24.34 28.29 18.99
C GLU A 37 25.42 27.56 19.82
N GLU A 38 25.14 26.31 20.23
CA GLU A 38 26.08 25.48 20.97
C GLU A 38 27.32 25.08 20.14
N LEU A 39 27.16 24.92 18.82
CA LEU A 39 28.24 24.61 17.89
C LEU A 39 29.05 25.86 17.50
N LYS A 40 28.52 27.07 17.68
CA LYS A 40 29.25 28.31 17.35
C LYS A 40 30.49 28.50 18.23
N GLU A 41 30.41 28.13 19.50
CA GLU A 41 31.55 28.16 20.43
C GLU A 41 32.51 26.96 20.25
N SER A 42 32.12 25.98 19.42
CA SER A 42 32.88 24.76 19.18
C SER A 42 33.87 24.90 18.02
N ARG A 43 34.85 23.99 18.01
CA ARG A 43 35.83 23.81 16.93
C ARG A 43 35.38 22.67 16.02
N LEU A 44 35.12 22.97 14.75
CA LEU A 44 34.52 22.05 13.78
C LEU A 44 35.53 21.61 12.72
N ARG A 45 35.55 20.31 12.44
CA ARG A 45 36.29 19.70 11.33
C ARG A 45 35.41 19.59 10.10
N VAL A 46 35.41 20.64 9.28
CA VAL A 46 34.44 20.81 8.18
C VAL A 46 34.94 20.30 6.82
N ASN A 47 36.24 20.03 6.68
CA ASN A 47 36.79 19.48 5.44
C ASN A 47 36.16 18.10 5.15
N GLY A 48 35.71 17.90 3.91
CA GLY A 48 35.01 16.70 3.46
C GLY A 48 33.51 16.69 3.74
N TRP A 49 32.97 17.71 4.43
CA TRP A 49 31.52 17.84 4.55
C TRP A 49 30.91 18.13 3.18
N ARG A 50 29.81 17.44 2.89
CA ARG A 50 29.08 17.56 1.63
C ARG A 50 27.75 18.24 1.86
N GLY A 51 27.28 18.94 0.85
CA GLY A 51 26.04 19.69 0.92
C GLY A 51 25.60 20.22 -0.43
N GLN A 52 24.67 21.16 -0.37
CA GLN A 52 24.07 21.78 -1.52
C GLN A 52 24.09 23.31 -1.39
N VAL A 53 24.34 24.00 -2.50
CA VAL A 53 24.27 25.45 -2.58
C VAL A 53 22.81 25.92 -2.44
N VAL A 54 22.55 26.76 -1.45
CA VAL A 54 21.23 27.35 -1.20
C VAL A 54 21.12 28.72 -1.85
N GLN A 55 22.10 29.58 -1.64
CA GLN A 55 22.05 30.97 -2.08
C GLN A 55 23.46 31.59 -2.20
N HIS A 56 23.62 32.57 -3.09
CA HIS A 56 24.80 33.41 -3.17
C HIS A 56 24.59 34.72 -2.39
N HIS A 57 25.52 35.05 -1.49
CA HIS A 57 25.52 36.32 -0.78
C HIS A 57 26.17 37.43 -1.61
N ARG A 58 25.80 38.68 -1.31
CA ARG A 58 26.30 39.88 -2.01
C ARG A 58 27.79 40.12 -1.80
N ASP A 59 28.38 39.57 -0.74
CA ASP A 59 29.80 39.66 -0.42
C ASP A 59 30.65 38.62 -1.17
N GLY A 60 30.05 37.81 -2.04
CA GLY A 60 30.72 36.78 -2.83
C GLY A 60 30.82 35.42 -2.15
N ARG A 61 30.39 35.30 -0.89
CA ARG A 61 30.30 33.99 -0.21
C ARG A 61 29.05 33.22 -0.65
N VAL A 62 29.10 31.91 -0.49
CA VAL A 62 28.05 30.98 -0.88
C VAL A 62 27.48 30.32 0.37
N LEU A 63 26.17 30.37 0.53
CA LEU A 63 25.45 29.66 1.58
C LEU A 63 25.25 28.21 1.13
N VAL A 64 25.77 27.28 1.92
CA VAL A 64 25.66 25.84 1.68
C VAL A 64 24.90 25.19 2.83
N GLU A 65 23.88 24.41 2.51
CA GLU A 65 23.21 23.52 3.46
C GLU A 65 23.87 22.15 3.37
N THR A 66 24.52 21.75 4.45
CA THR A 66 25.24 20.47 4.51
C THR A 66 24.25 19.31 4.70
N PHE A 67 24.65 18.11 4.29
CA PHE A 67 23.83 16.91 4.54
C PHE A 67 23.73 16.54 6.04
N LYS A 68 24.54 17.19 6.88
CA LYS A 68 24.41 17.20 8.34
C LYS A 68 23.38 18.21 8.86
N GLY A 69 22.61 18.85 7.96
CA GLY A 69 21.58 19.82 8.30
C GLY A 69 22.08 21.18 8.82
N LEU A 70 23.38 21.46 8.71
CA LEU A 70 23.96 22.76 9.10
C LEU A 70 24.10 23.69 7.89
N ARG A 71 23.75 24.96 8.07
CA ARG A 71 23.96 26.01 7.06
C ARG A 71 25.24 26.78 7.32
N VAL A 72 26.13 26.76 6.32
CA VAL A 72 27.48 27.33 6.39
C VAL A 72 27.71 28.36 5.29
N LEU A 73 28.30 29.49 5.64
CA LEU A 73 28.64 30.56 4.70
C LEU A 73 30.12 30.48 4.31
N VAL A 74 30.38 30.06 3.08
CA VAL A 74 31.70 29.61 2.65
C VAL A 74 32.21 30.44 1.47
N ALA A 75 33.51 30.72 1.44
CA ALA A 75 34.14 31.35 0.28
C ALA A 75 34.19 30.36 -0.92
N PRO A 76 33.96 30.80 -2.17
CA PRO A 76 33.95 29.90 -3.32
C PRO A 76 35.21 29.02 -3.48
N GLU A 77 36.38 29.53 -3.09
CA GLU A 77 37.65 28.80 -3.11
C GLU A 77 37.69 27.59 -2.18
N ASN A 78 36.87 27.57 -1.14
CA ASN A 78 36.72 26.46 -0.20
C ASN A 78 35.63 25.45 -0.62
N LEU A 79 35.08 25.59 -1.83
CA LEU A 79 34.08 24.68 -2.38
C LEU A 79 34.63 23.94 -3.59
N LYS A 80 34.29 22.65 -3.67
CA LYS A 80 34.57 21.79 -4.81
C LYS A 80 33.28 21.10 -5.24
N GLU A 81 33.04 21.00 -6.54
CA GLU A 81 31.88 20.27 -7.07
C GLU A 81 31.93 18.80 -6.67
N PHE A 82 30.79 18.27 -6.21
CA PHE A 82 30.62 16.90 -5.76
C PHE A 82 29.58 16.20 -6.64
N THR A 83 29.92 15.01 -7.15
CA THR A 83 28.97 14.16 -7.87
C THR A 83 28.74 12.89 -7.05
N PRO A 84 27.50 12.61 -6.62
CA PRO A 84 27.19 11.39 -5.88
C PRO A 84 27.37 10.15 -6.75
N GLN A 85 27.75 9.05 -6.13
CA GLN A 85 27.75 7.75 -6.80
C GLN A 85 26.30 7.27 -7.01
N HIS A 86 26.12 6.24 -7.83
CA HIS A 86 24.84 5.53 -7.91
C HIS A 86 24.47 4.91 -6.56
N PRO A 87 23.18 4.81 -6.17
CA PRO A 87 22.80 4.27 -4.86
C PRO A 87 23.30 2.86 -4.55
N GLU A 88 23.38 1.98 -5.55
CA GLU A 88 23.95 0.63 -5.41
C GLU A 88 25.44 0.63 -5.01
N ARG A 89 26.12 1.78 -5.11
CA ARG A 89 27.50 1.98 -4.65
C ARG A 89 27.58 2.90 -3.42
N GLY A 90 26.48 3.05 -2.68
CA GLY A 90 26.38 3.87 -1.47
C GLY A 90 26.14 5.36 -1.72
N GLY A 91 25.77 5.76 -2.94
CA GLY A 91 25.40 7.13 -3.25
C GLY A 91 23.89 7.40 -3.20
N PHE A 92 23.41 8.37 -3.97
CA PHE A 92 22.00 8.77 -4.01
C PHE A 92 21.66 9.36 -5.38
N HIS A 93 20.37 9.37 -5.74
CA HIS A 93 19.93 9.95 -7.01
C HIS A 93 19.82 11.48 -6.93
N VAL A 94 19.29 11.99 -5.82
CA VAL A 94 18.99 13.42 -5.69
C VAL A 94 19.08 13.87 -4.22
N ALA A 95 19.52 15.10 -3.98
CA ALA A 95 19.44 15.73 -2.66
C ALA A 95 18.10 16.44 -2.50
N TRP A 96 17.59 16.51 -1.26
CA TRP A 96 16.38 17.28 -0.95
C TRP A 96 16.54 18.74 -1.43
N PRO A 97 15.53 19.34 -2.07
CA PRO A 97 15.69 20.65 -2.67
C PRO A 97 15.77 21.74 -1.59
N PRO A 98 16.57 22.79 -1.80
CA PRO A 98 16.63 23.91 -0.88
C PRO A 98 15.32 24.70 -0.97
N GLU A 99 14.87 25.24 0.17
CA GLU A 99 13.63 26.01 0.22
C GLU A 99 13.71 27.31 -0.60
N GLY A 100 12.60 27.72 -1.20
CA GLY A 100 12.47 29.00 -1.90
C GLY A 100 12.89 29.02 -3.38
N SER A 101 13.39 27.91 -3.94
CA SER A 101 13.74 27.80 -5.37
C SER A 101 12.79 26.87 -6.13
N MET A 102 11.93 27.45 -6.97
CA MET A 102 11.00 26.69 -7.82
C MET A 102 11.74 25.85 -8.87
N GLU A 103 12.87 26.35 -9.40
CA GLU A 103 13.69 25.61 -10.37
C GLU A 103 14.32 24.38 -9.71
N SER A 104 14.88 24.54 -8.50
CA SER A 104 15.46 23.42 -7.75
C SER A 104 14.40 22.38 -7.39
N LEU A 105 13.20 22.81 -7.02
CA LEU A 105 12.08 21.91 -6.74
C LEU A 105 11.64 21.13 -7.98
N ALA A 106 11.55 21.79 -9.15
CA ALA A 106 11.22 21.14 -10.40
C ALA A 106 12.28 20.11 -10.81
N GLN A 107 13.57 20.46 -10.69
CA GLN A 107 14.67 19.55 -10.98
C GLN A 107 14.69 18.34 -10.03
N PHE A 108 14.46 18.57 -8.74
CA PHE A 108 14.32 17.52 -7.74
C PHE A 108 13.19 16.55 -8.12
N THR A 109 12.01 17.10 -8.39
CA THR A 109 10.81 16.32 -8.72
C THR A 109 11.00 15.51 -9.99
N ALA A 110 11.56 16.11 -11.03
CA ALA A 110 11.85 15.42 -12.29
C ALA A 110 12.84 14.25 -12.09
N THR A 111 13.92 14.48 -11.32
CA THR A 111 14.94 13.45 -11.06
C THR A 111 14.37 12.31 -10.22
N ALA A 112 13.60 12.63 -9.17
CA ALA A 112 12.99 11.63 -8.30
C ALA A 112 11.98 10.75 -9.05
N VAL A 113 11.14 11.37 -9.88
CA VAL A 113 10.14 10.66 -10.69
C VAL A 113 10.79 9.83 -11.80
N ASP A 114 11.83 10.33 -12.45
CA ASP A 114 12.58 9.59 -13.47
C ASP A 114 13.23 8.34 -12.88
N ALA A 115 13.84 8.43 -11.70
CA ALA A 115 14.38 7.29 -10.97
C ALA A 115 13.28 6.28 -10.57
N LEU A 116 12.14 6.76 -10.04
CA LEU A 116 11.01 5.90 -9.70
C LEU A 116 10.39 5.20 -10.92
N ALA A 117 10.42 5.84 -12.09
CA ALA A 117 9.89 5.27 -13.33
C ALA A 117 10.84 4.26 -13.97
N LYS A 118 12.14 4.54 -13.98
CA LYS A 118 13.17 3.70 -14.61
C LYS A 118 13.63 2.55 -13.72
N ASP A 119 14.02 2.87 -12.49
CA ASP A 119 14.66 1.93 -11.57
C ASP A 119 13.65 1.34 -10.58
N GLY A 120 12.47 1.96 -10.46
CA GLY A 120 11.43 1.58 -9.51
C GLY A 120 11.69 2.08 -8.08
N PHE A 121 12.83 2.71 -7.83
CA PHE A 121 13.20 3.29 -6.54
C PHE A 121 13.95 4.62 -6.70
N CYS A 122 13.94 5.43 -5.65
CA CYS A 122 14.69 6.66 -5.56
C CYS A 122 15.33 6.79 -4.17
N VAL A 123 16.65 6.99 -4.11
CA VAL A 123 17.35 7.33 -2.86
C VAL A 123 17.59 8.83 -2.82
N ILE A 124 17.04 9.48 -1.80
CA ILE A 124 17.08 10.92 -1.57
C ILE A 124 17.96 11.21 -0.36
N GLN A 125 18.92 12.13 -0.50
CA GLN A 125 19.73 12.63 0.62
C GLN A 125 19.05 13.82 1.28
N LEU A 126 18.69 13.70 2.55
CA LEU A 126 18.15 14.80 3.35
C LEU A 126 19.27 15.58 4.08
N PRO A 127 19.06 16.87 4.36
CA PRO A 127 19.83 17.61 5.34
C PRO A 127 19.32 17.27 6.75
N LEU A 128 19.82 16.19 7.34
CA LEU A 128 19.40 15.74 8.67
C LEU A 128 20.43 16.17 9.73
N ARG A 129 19.97 16.91 10.74
CA ARG A 129 20.81 17.28 11.87
C ARG A 129 20.93 16.15 12.88
N GLU A 130 22.14 15.97 13.41
CA GLU A 130 22.46 14.92 14.38
C GLU A 130 21.73 15.11 15.71
N ASP A 131 21.52 16.35 16.16
CA ASP A 131 20.76 16.65 17.37
C ASP A 131 19.28 16.29 17.22
N VAL A 132 18.66 16.61 16.08
CA VAL A 132 17.26 16.23 15.79
C VAL A 132 17.09 14.71 15.75
N ALA A 133 18.04 14.00 15.11
CA ALA A 133 18.02 12.53 15.08
C ALA A 133 18.17 11.92 16.48
N LEU A 134 19.07 12.48 17.30
CA LEU A 134 19.29 12.05 18.67
C LEU A 134 18.07 12.32 19.56
N ASP A 135 17.46 13.50 19.47
CA ASP A 135 16.25 13.86 20.22
C ASP A 135 15.08 12.96 19.84
N ALA A 136 14.93 12.64 18.55
CA ALA A 136 13.98 11.66 18.06
C ALA A 136 14.20 10.26 18.67
N ALA A 137 15.45 9.79 18.68
CA ALA A 137 15.81 8.50 19.28
C ALA A 137 15.56 8.47 20.80
N VAL A 138 15.87 9.57 21.50
CA VAL A 138 15.60 9.72 22.95
C VAL A 138 14.11 9.70 23.22
N GLU A 139 13.30 10.46 22.48
CA GLU A 139 11.84 10.49 22.66
C GLU A 139 11.22 9.09 22.47
N VAL A 140 11.65 8.37 21.45
CA VAL A 140 11.24 6.99 21.16
C VAL A 140 11.54 6.05 22.33
N LYS A 141 12.72 6.20 22.95
CA LYS A 141 13.15 5.41 24.12
C LYS A 141 12.44 5.82 25.42
N CYS A 142 12.00 7.08 25.56
CA CYS A 142 11.35 7.61 26.78
C CYS A 142 9.87 7.22 26.95
N GLY A 143 9.28 6.47 26.01
CA GLY A 143 7.96 5.85 26.20
C GLY A 143 6.76 6.69 25.77
N ARG A 144 6.94 7.70 24.89
CA ARG A 144 5.84 8.49 24.29
C ARG A 144 4.95 7.63 23.38
N TYR A 145 5.50 6.56 22.82
CA TYR A 145 4.84 5.74 21.79
C TYR A 145 4.34 4.39 22.31
N ARG A 146 3.16 3.98 21.83
CA ARG A 146 2.56 2.67 22.12
C ARG A 146 3.10 1.62 21.16
N TRP A 147 4.24 1.04 21.52
CA TRP A 147 4.87 -0.03 20.75
C TRP A 147 4.00 -1.29 20.71
N LYS A 148 3.72 -1.76 19.50
CA LYS A 148 3.03 -3.03 19.25
C LYS A 148 3.75 -3.81 18.18
N ARG A 149 3.59 -5.13 18.23
CA ARG A 149 3.93 -6.00 17.11
C ARG A 149 2.70 -6.13 16.22
N LEU A 150 2.87 -6.01 14.91
CA LEU A 150 1.79 -6.25 13.96
C LEU A 150 1.31 -7.70 14.03
N ARG A 151 0.05 -7.95 13.67
CA ARG A 151 -0.45 -9.31 13.48
C ARG A 151 0.43 -10.03 12.47
N ARG A 152 0.67 -11.33 12.69
CA ARG A 152 1.58 -12.15 11.88
C ARG A 152 1.26 -12.07 10.39
N GLU A 153 -0.02 -12.04 10.04
CA GLU A 153 -0.52 -11.95 8.66
C GLU A 153 -0.24 -10.58 8.03
N PHE A 154 -0.11 -9.52 8.83
CA PHE A 154 0.11 -8.15 8.37
C PHE A 154 1.60 -7.79 8.26
N GLU A 155 2.48 -8.43 9.05
CA GLU A 155 3.93 -8.13 9.08
C GLU A 155 4.56 -8.05 7.68
N PRO A 156 4.36 -9.00 6.75
CA PRO A 156 5.03 -8.97 5.45
C PRO A 156 4.68 -7.74 4.60
N ALA A 157 3.48 -7.19 4.78
CA ALA A 157 3.00 -6.05 4.02
C ALA A 157 3.64 -4.72 4.45
N TYR A 158 3.87 -4.56 5.76
CA TYR A 158 4.39 -3.32 6.34
C TYR A 158 5.89 -3.36 6.63
N LEU A 159 6.46 -4.54 6.89
CA LEU A 159 7.85 -4.71 7.34
C LEU A 159 8.77 -5.32 6.28
N GLY A 160 8.19 -5.83 5.20
CA GLY A 160 8.89 -6.60 4.19
C GLY A 160 9.18 -8.03 4.63
N ARG A 161 10.06 -8.71 3.90
CA ARG A 161 10.39 -10.13 4.09
C ARG A 161 11.25 -10.34 5.34
N HIS A 162 10.95 -11.39 6.08
CA HIS A 162 11.79 -11.94 7.16
C HIS A 162 12.18 -10.94 8.27
N GLN A 163 11.32 -9.97 8.58
CA GLN A 163 11.61 -8.94 9.57
C GLN A 163 10.73 -9.02 10.82
N LYS A 164 11.33 -8.72 11.97
CA LYS A 164 10.69 -8.69 13.29
C LYS A 164 11.11 -7.40 13.97
N CYS A 165 10.16 -6.52 14.23
CA CYS A 165 10.41 -5.23 14.88
C CYS A 165 9.17 -4.79 15.64
N LYS A 166 9.36 -3.85 16.56
CA LYS A 166 8.24 -3.13 17.18
C LYS A 166 7.88 -1.97 16.26
N THR A 167 6.58 -1.70 16.16
CA THR A 167 6.06 -0.57 15.39
C THR A 167 5.20 0.32 16.27
N ALA A 168 5.20 1.62 15.98
CA ALA A 168 4.28 2.58 16.55
C ALA A 168 3.81 3.52 15.44
N TRP A 169 2.50 3.75 15.35
CA TRP A 169 1.93 4.70 14.39
C TRP A 169 1.85 6.08 15.05
N LEU A 170 2.14 7.13 14.28
CA LEU A 170 1.86 8.51 14.69
C LEU A 170 0.34 8.69 14.77
N GLU A 171 -0.14 9.26 15.87
CA GLU A 171 -1.59 9.42 16.12
C GLU A 171 -2.23 10.47 15.20
N GLU A 172 -1.47 11.53 14.89
CA GLU A 172 -1.91 12.62 14.02
C GLU A 172 -0.93 12.81 12.86
N MET A 173 -1.47 13.20 11.71
CA MET A 173 -0.70 13.56 10.54
C MET A 173 -0.05 14.92 10.75
N VAL A 174 1.22 15.08 10.40
CA VAL A 174 1.90 16.38 10.58
C VAL A 174 1.21 17.53 9.84
N GLU A 175 0.52 17.28 8.72
CA GLU A 175 -0.23 18.30 7.98
C GLU A 175 -1.50 18.78 8.70
N GLU A 176 -1.97 18.03 9.71
CA GLU A 176 -3.16 18.33 10.51
C GLU A 176 -2.80 19.02 11.84
N LYS A 177 -1.52 19.03 12.22
CA LYS A 177 -1.05 19.63 13.47
C LYS A 177 -1.00 21.16 13.39
N GLU A 178 -1.47 21.82 14.45
CA GLU A 178 -1.32 23.28 14.62
C GLU A 178 0.10 23.67 15.08
N GLU A 179 0.73 22.83 15.92
CA GLU A 179 2.08 23.03 16.44
C GLU A 179 2.89 21.73 16.35
N MET A 180 4.20 21.86 16.09
CA MET A 180 5.14 20.74 16.05
C MET A 180 5.74 20.55 17.44
N ASP A 181 5.32 19.50 18.12
CA ASP A 181 5.61 19.23 19.53
C ASP A 181 6.47 17.98 19.75
N SER A 182 6.90 17.34 18.66
CA SER A 182 7.82 16.20 18.64
C SER A 182 8.98 16.43 17.65
N PRO A 183 10.21 15.97 17.97
CA PRO A 183 11.32 15.93 17.01
C PRO A 183 11.06 15.01 15.80
N ILE A 184 10.02 14.16 15.84
CA ILE A 184 9.59 13.35 14.70
C ILE A 184 8.78 14.17 13.69
N ASP A 185 8.09 15.23 14.11
CA ASP A 185 7.22 16.01 13.22
C ASP A 185 7.97 16.61 12.02
N PRO A 186 9.16 17.21 12.16
CA PRO A 186 9.94 17.68 11.01
C PRO A 186 10.36 16.56 10.07
N LEU A 187 10.52 15.34 10.58
CA LEU A 187 10.88 14.16 9.79
C LEU A 187 9.69 13.64 8.98
N ASP A 188 8.50 13.58 9.58
CA ASP A 188 7.26 13.21 8.89
C ASP A 188 6.86 14.27 7.84
N LEU A 189 7.22 15.54 8.06
CA LEU A 189 7.00 16.61 7.10
C LEU A 189 7.74 16.39 5.77
N TYR A 190 8.89 15.71 5.77
CA TYR A 190 9.54 15.30 4.52
C TYR A 190 8.67 14.31 3.72
N LEU A 191 8.03 13.35 4.40
CA LEU A 191 7.13 12.39 3.76
C LEU A 191 5.87 13.06 3.19
N ALA A 192 5.30 13.99 3.96
CA ALA A 192 4.18 14.83 3.55
C ALA A 192 4.51 15.65 2.29
N ARG A 193 5.59 16.43 2.34
CA ARG A 193 6.03 17.29 1.23
C ARG A 193 6.37 16.48 -0.02
N PHE A 194 7.07 15.34 0.14
CA PHE A 194 7.38 14.47 -0.99
C PHE A 194 6.11 13.96 -1.69
N THR A 195 5.09 13.57 -0.90
CA THR A 195 3.78 13.16 -1.45
C THR A 195 3.13 14.28 -2.26
N GLN A 196 3.18 15.52 -1.76
CA GLN A 196 2.64 16.69 -2.46
C GLN A 196 3.37 16.96 -3.78
N PHE A 197 4.70 16.81 -3.82
CA PHE A 197 5.49 17.02 -5.03
C PHE A 197 5.18 16.01 -6.13
N LEU A 198 4.71 14.81 -5.78
CA LEU A 198 4.35 13.77 -6.74
C LEU A 198 2.99 14.00 -7.40
N LEU A 199 2.04 14.68 -6.74
CA LEU A 199 0.66 14.84 -7.22
C LEU A 199 0.53 15.26 -8.70
N PRO A 200 1.24 16.29 -9.21
CA PRO A 200 1.05 16.76 -10.59
C PRO A 200 1.67 15.84 -11.65
N VAL A 201 2.60 14.97 -11.29
CA VAL A 201 3.47 14.24 -12.24
C VAL A 201 3.31 12.72 -12.20
N ALA A 202 2.95 12.18 -11.04
CA ALA A 202 2.81 10.73 -10.84
C ALA A 202 1.78 10.06 -11.79
N PRO A 203 0.62 10.66 -12.13
CA PRO A 203 -0.31 10.03 -13.07
C PRO A 203 0.30 9.74 -14.44
N PHE A 204 1.22 10.58 -14.89
CA PHE A 204 1.83 10.47 -16.22
C PHE A 204 3.08 9.60 -16.23
N ALA A 205 3.89 9.67 -15.17
CA ALA A 205 5.19 8.98 -15.12
C ALA A 205 5.15 7.66 -14.37
N LEU A 206 4.24 7.49 -13.42
CA LEU A 206 4.16 6.35 -12.51
C LEU A 206 2.88 5.53 -12.68
N ASP A 207 1.98 5.87 -13.59
CA ASP A 207 0.79 5.06 -13.90
C ASP A 207 -0.11 4.83 -12.66
N PHE A 208 -0.18 5.83 -11.77
CA PHE A 208 -1.17 5.88 -10.69
C PHE A 208 -1.40 7.33 -10.25
N VAL A 209 -2.57 7.61 -9.67
CA VAL A 209 -2.90 8.92 -9.09
C VAL A 209 -2.72 8.87 -7.58
N PRO A 210 -1.74 9.59 -6.99
CA PRO A 210 -1.66 9.75 -5.54
C PRO A 210 -2.95 10.40 -5.02
N HIS A 211 -3.53 9.84 -3.97
CA HIS A 211 -4.76 10.34 -3.37
C HIS A 211 -4.55 10.75 -1.91
N SER A 212 -3.88 9.90 -1.13
CA SER A 212 -3.58 10.16 0.28
C SER A 212 -2.27 9.49 0.66
N ARG A 213 -1.76 9.78 1.85
CA ARG A 213 -0.68 9.00 2.49
C ARG A 213 -1.17 8.33 3.76
N SER A 214 -0.48 7.29 4.22
CA SER A 214 -0.65 6.79 5.59
C SER A 214 -0.01 7.73 6.60
N SER A 215 -0.41 7.62 7.87
CA SER A 215 0.39 8.12 8.99
C SER A 215 1.80 7.54 8.97
N GLY A 216 2.74 8.30 9.53
CA GLY A 216 4.08 7.81 9.78
C GLY A 216 4.03 6.60 10.72
N MET A 217 4.81 5.58 10.40
CA MET A 217 5.01 4.40 11.22
C MET A 217 6.47 4.36 11.64
N LEU A 218 6.71 4.53 12.94
CA LEU A 218 8.00 4.31 13.55
C LEU A 218 8.26 2.81 13.66
N ARG A 219 9.48 2.42 13.36
CA ARG A 219 9.97 1.05 13.43
C ARG A 219 11.31 1.04 14.15
N VAL A 220 11.44 0.17 15.14
CA VAL A 220 12.71 -0.13 15.83
C VAL A 220 13.00 -1.62 15.79
N PRO A 221 14.23 -2.06 15.48
CA PRO A 221 14.64 -3.44 15.64
C PRO A 221 14.32 -3.94 17.05
N SER A 222 14.02 -5.23 17.19
CA SER A 222 13.84 -5.80 18.51
C SER A 222 14.27 -7.27 18.52
N SER A 223 14.94 -7.66 19.60
CA SER A 223 15.35 -9.04 19.79
C SER A 223 14.12 -9.96 19.96
N ALA A 224 14.23 -11.20 19.48
CA ALA A 224 13.13 -12.17 19.55
C ALA A 224 12.71 -12.52 20.99
N GLN A 225 13.54 -12.24 21.99
CA GLN A 225 13.26 -12.48 23.41
C GLN A 225 12.38 -11.40 24.04
N GLU A 226 12.35 -10.17 23.51
CA GLU A 226 11.63 -9.05 24.13
C GLU A 226 10.12 -8.99 23.79
N VAL A 227 9.70 -9.52 22.64
CA VAL A 227 8.36 -9.23 22.08
C VAL A 227 7.51 -10.50 21.91
N GLY A 228 8.08 -11.68 22.10
CA GLY A 228 7.41 -12.94 21.80
C GLY A 228 7.07 -13.09 20.31
N PRO A 229 6.39 -14.19 19.91
CA PRO A 229 5.92 -14.39 18.55
C PRO A 229 4.79 -13.42 18.18
N ALA A 230 4.65 -13.07 16.89
CA ALA A 230 3.52 -12.29 16.42
C ALA A 230 2.24 -13.10 16.60
N GLU A 231 1.23 -12.48 17.20
CA GLU A 231 -0.10 -13.06 17.34
C GLU A 231 -0.78 -13.13 15.96
N ALA A 232 -1.59 -14.16 15.75
CA ALA A 232 -2.43 -14.25 14.57
C ALA A 232 -3.62 -13.29 14.68
N VAL A 233 -4.18 -12.92 13.53
CA VAL A 233 -5.48 -12.21 13.46
C VAL A 233 -6.55 -12.98 14.24
N THR A 234 -7.33 -12.28 15.07
CA THR A 234 -8.43 -12.84 15.86
C THR A 234 -9.80 -12.45 15.30
N ASP A 235 -10.86 -13.12 15.76
CA ASP A 235 -12.24 -12.76 15.41
C ASP A 235 -12.62 -11.34 15.86
N GLU A 236 -12.04 -10.87 16.97
CA GLU A 236 -12.22 -9.50 17.45
C GLU A 236 -11.58 -8.48 16.49
N ASP A 237 -10.43 -8.80 15.90
CA ASP A 237 -9.79 -7.93 14.90
C ASP A 237 -10.65 -7.84 13.63
N ILE A 238 -11.24 -8.96 13.20
CA ILE A 238 -12.18 -9.01 12.06
C ILE A 238 -13.41 -8.16 12.39
N ALA A 239 -14.02 -8.34 13.56
CA ALA A 239 -15.20 -7.60 13.98
C ALA A 239 -14.95 -6.09 14.10
N LYS A 240 -13.71 -5.69 14.40
CA LYS A 240 -13.27 -4.28 14.43
C LYS A 240 -12.94 -3.70 13.05
N GLY A 241 -12.99 -4.51 11.98
CA GLY A 241 -12.66 -4.08 10.62
C GLY A 241 -11.17 -3.99 10.31
N LEU A 242 -10.28 -4.46 11.20
CA LEU A 242 -8.82 -4.35 10.99
C LEU A 242 -8.34 -5.11 9.75
N VAL A 243 -9.00 -6.22 9.42
CA VAL A 243 -8.70 -7.00 8.21
C VAL A 243 -9.13 -6.23 6.96
N ASP A 244 -10.29 -5.58 6.98
CA ASP A 244 -10.78 -4.78 5.87
C ASP A 244 -9.88 -3.57 5.62
N GLU A 245 -9.49 -2.86 6.68
CA GLU A 245 -8.51 -1.76 6.60
C GLU A 245 -7.17 -2.22 6.03
N HIS A 246 -6.70 -3.40 6.45
CA HIS A 246 -5.47 -3.99 5.94
C HIS A 246 -5.59 -4.32 4.44
N VAL A 247 -6.69 -4.95 4.02
CA VAL A 247 -6.95 -5.27 2.61
C VAL A 247 -7.05 -4.01 1.75
N ASP A 248 -7.73 -2.97 2.24
CA ASP A 248 -7.82 -1.68 1.57
C ASP A 248 -6.46 -1.00 1.43
N TYR A 249 -5.65 -1.02 2.50
CA TYR A 249 -4.26 -0.59 2.44
C TYR A 249 -3.48 -1.36 1.36
N LEU A 250 -3.61 -2.69 1.33
CA LEU A 250 -2.90 -3.52 0.36
C LEU A 250 -3.27 -3.14 -1.09
N ARG A 251 -4.56 -2.91 -1.36
CA ARG A 251 -5.06 -2.53 -2.69
C ARG A 251 -4.58 -1.15 -3.12
N ARG A 252 -4.45 -0.22 -2.18
CA ARG A 252 -4.21 1.19 -2.46
C ARG A 252 -2.74 1.59 -2.44
N ARG A 253 -1.87 0.87 -1.72
CA ARG A 253 -0.45 1.25 -1.58
C ARG A 253 0.30 1.20 -2.90
N LYS A 254 1.03 2.27 -3.22
CA LYS A 254 1.83 2.40 -4.45
C LYS A 254 3.29 2.68 -4.16
N LEU A 255 3.58 3.67 -3.32
CA LEU A 255 4.95 3.98 -2.92
C LEU A 255 5.13 3.70 -1.43
N CYS A 256 6.30 3.21 -1.09
CA CYS A 256 6.79 3.18 0.28
C CYS A 256 7.91 4.18 0.41
N MET A 257 7.84 5.00 1.44
CA MET A 257 8.86 5.97 1.83
C MET A 257 9.49 5.46 3.13
N PHE A 258 10.80 5.21 3.08
CA PHE A 258 11.57 4.63 4.17
C PHE A 258 12.67 5.62 4.54
N LEU A 259 12.48 6.35 5.63
CA LEU A 259 13.45 7.31 6.15
C LEU A 259 14.24 6.67 7.29
N MET A 260 15.55 6.56 7.12
CA MET A 260 16.46 6.24 8.22
C MET A 260 16.73 7.50 9.03
N VAL A 261 16.28 7.51 10.28
CA VAL A 261 16.36 8.67 11.18
C VAL A 261 17.64 8.62 12.00
N ASP A 262 17.88 7.51 12.69
CA ASP A 262 19.02 7.34 13.59
C ASP A 262 19.49 5.88 13.60
N GLY A 263 20.72 5.63 14.08
CA GLY A 263 21.32 4.31 14.22
C GLY A 263 22.53 4.07 13.32
N SER A 264 23.11 2.87 13.44
CA SER A 264 24.24 2.45 12.59
C SER A 264 23.83 2.25 11.14
N GLY A 265 22.52 2.17 10.89
CA GLY A 265 21.98 1.87 9.57
C GLY A 265 21.95 0.37 9.30
N GLY A 266 21.88 0.03 8.02
CA GLY A 266 21.92 -1.36 7.61
C GLY A 266 21.65 -1.57 6.12
N GLU A 267 21.31 -2.79 5.77
CA GLU A 267 21.10 -3.21 4.40
C GLU A 267 19.61 -3.23 4.03
N LEU A 268 19.21 -2.37 3.08
CA LEU A 268 17.88 -2.41 2.47
C LEU A 268 17.94 -3.15 1.14
N SER A 269 17.47 -4.39 1.13
CA SER A 269 17.33 -5.21 -0.08
C SER A 269 15.97 -4.99 -0.73
N LEU A 270 15.95 -4.60 -1.99
CA LEU A 270 14.77 -4.48 -2.83
C LEU A 270 14.67 -5.68 -3.77
N TYR A 271 13.46 -6.22 -3.92
CA TYR A 271 13.11 -7.37 -4.75
C TYR A 271 12.03 -6.95 -5.77
N PRO A 272 12.43 -6.40 -6.93
CA PRO A 272 11.51 -6.17 -8.04
C PRO A 272 10.78 -7.45 -8.45
N LYS A 273 9.50 -7.34 -8.83
CA LYS A 273 8.75 -8.45 -9.44
C LYS A 273 9.42 -8.92 -10.73
N ASP A 274 9.94 -7.96 -11.50
CA ASP A 274 10.66 -8.17 -12.74
C ASP A 274 12.08 -7.59 -12.59
N GLY A 275 13.09 -8.44 -12.44
CA GLY A 275 14.49 -8.02 -12.36
C GLY A 275 15.30 -8.69 -11.25
N ASP A 276 16.54 -8.26 -11.10
CA ASP A 276 17.47 -8.75 -10.08
C ASP A 276 17.28 -8.01 -8.74
N GLN A 277 17.73 -8.65 -7.65
CA GLN A 277 17.75 -8.03 -6.33
C GLN A 277 18.69 -6.82 -6.32
N ILE A 278 18.24 -5.73 -5.72
CA ILE A 278 19.01 -4.50 -5.55
C ILE A 278 19.31 -4.34 -4.05
N THR A 279 20.55 -4.00 -3.71
CA THR A 279 20.97 -3.80 -2.32
C THR A 279 21.40 -2.36 -2.12
N LEU A 280 20.83 -1.71 -1.10
CA LEU A 280 21.06 -0.30 -0.77
C LEU A 280 21.56 -0.16 0.66
N SER A 281 22.45 0.82 0.87
CA SER A 281 22.85 1.27 2.21
C SER A 281 21.77 2.19 2.80
N ALA A 282 21.25 1.85 3.98
CA ALA A 282 20.29 2.67 4.70
C ALA A 282 21.00 3.43 5.82
N GLU A 283 21.46 4.65 5.52
CA GLU A 283 22.19 5.52 6.45
C GLU A 283 21.28 6.63 6.97
N ALA A 284 21.54 7.17 8.16
CA ALA A 284 20.79 8.32 8.70
C ALA A 284 20.72 9.48 7.68
N GLY A 285 19.53 10.04 7.50
CA GLY A 285 19.26 11.08 6.50
C GLY A 285 19.02 10.55 5.07
N ARG A 286 19.00 9.23 4.86
CA ARG A 286 18.55 8.61 3.61
C ARG A 286 17.03 8.39 3.64
N LEU A 287 16.35 9.03 2.69
CA LEU A 287 14.96 8.70 2.36
C LEU A 287 14.96 7.80 1.12
N VAL A 288 14.63 6.53 1.29
CA VAL A 288 14.48 5.57 0.20
C VAL A 288 13.00 5.44 -0.15
N VAL A 289 12.65 5.83 -1.37
CA VAL A 289 11.28 5.71 -1.91
C VAL A 289 11.26 4.61 -2.95
N PHE A 290 10.31 3.68 -2.91
CA PHE A 290 10.20 2.64 -3.94
C PHE A 290 8.76 2.29 -4.29
N ARG A 291 8.57 1.78 -5.52
CA ARG A 291 7.33 1.24 -6.08
C ARG A 291 6.88 -0.01 -5.34
N HIS A 292 6.29 0.14 -4.17
CA HIS A 292 5.86 -0.96 -3.32
C HIS A 292 4.85 -1.89 -4.02
N ASP A 293 4.10 -1.40 -5.01
CA ASP A 293 3.22 -2.23 -5.85
C ASP A 293 3.97 -3.18 -6.80
N ARG A 294 5.24 -2.88 -7.09
CA ARG A 294 6.13 -3.64 -8.00
C ARG A 294 7.37 -4.23 -7.32
N ILE A 295 7.71 -3.77 -6.11
CA ILE A 295 8.95 -4.10 -5.41
C ILE A 295 8.60 -4.52 -3.97
N SER A 296 8.96 -5.75 -3.63
CA SER A 296 9.02 -6.21 -2.23
C SER A 296 10.39 -5.84 -1.65
N TYR A 297 10.56 -5.85 -0.34
CA TYR A 297 11.83 -5.48 0.28
C TYR A 297 12.13 -6.29 1.54
N ALA A 298 13.36 -6.23 2.01
CA ALA A 298 13.80 -6.68 3.32
C ALA A 298 14.81 -5.67 3.86
N TYR A 299 14.67 -5.28 5.13
CA TYR A 299 15.60 -4.37 5.78
C TYR A 299 16.35 -5.08 6.89
N ARG A 300 17.67 -5.22 6.81
CA ARG A 300 18.51 -5.83 7.85
C ARG A 300 19.30 -4.75 8.59
N PRO A 301 18.94 -4.44 9.84
CA PRO A 301 19.67 -3.46 10.63
C PRO A 301 21.04 -4.01 11.06
N ASP A 302 22.05 -3.15 11.13
CA ASP A 302 23.38 -3.51 11.66
C ASP A 302 23.42 -3.48 13.20
N SER A 303 22.52 -2.72 13.84
CA SER A 303 22.39 -2.64 15.29
C SER A 303 20.92 -2.59 15.75
N GLU A 304 20.69 -2.74 17.05
CA GLU A 304 19.34 -2.63 17.62
C GLU A 304 18.88 -1.18 17.82
N ASP A 305 19.76 -0.20 17.61
CA ASP A 305 19.50 1.23 17.83
C ASP A 305 18.85 1.94 16.64
N ASP A 306 18.64 1.25 15.51
CA ASP A 306 18.06 1.88 14.33
C ASP A 306 16.65 2.41 14.58
N LEU A 307 16.42 3.64 14.14
CA LEU A 307 15.12 4.28 14.12
C LEU A 307 14.73 4.59 12.67
N VAL A 308 13.64 3.97 12.23
CA VAL A 308 13.09 4.18 10.89
C VAL A 308 11.72 4.83 11.00
N LEU A 309 11.51 5.88 10.20
CA LEU A 309 10.19 6.45 9.94
C LEU A 309 9.72 6.01 8.55
N GLN A 310 8.58 5.34 8.50
CA GLN A 310 8.05 4.75 7.28
C GLN A 310 6.65 5.27 6.95
N GLY A 311 6.34 5.51 5.68
CA GLY A 311 5.01 5.92 5.24
C GLY A 311 4.69 5.44 3.83
N TRP A 312 3.41 5.45 3.44
CA TRP A 312 2.97 4.98 2.14
C TRP A 312 2.12 5.98 1.40
N VAL A 313 2.33 6.11 0.09
CA VAL A 313 1.43 6.84 -0.80
C VAL A 313 0.38 5.88 -1.34
N LEU A 314 -0.89 6.27 -1.22
CA LEU A 314 -2.07 5.46 -1.52
C LEU A 314 -2.88 6.06 -2.67
N THR A 315 -3.48 5.22 -3.51
CA THR A 315 -4.52 5.63 -4.46
C THR A 315 -5.88 5.80 -3.79
N ALA A 316 -6.83 6.37 -4.53
CA ALA A 316 -8.22 6.41 -4.09
C ALA A 316 -8.74 4.99 -3.79
N PRO A 317 -9.61 4.82 -2.76
CA PRO A 317 -10.31 3.56 -2.57
C PRO A 317 -11.21 3.28 -3.78
N ALA A 318 -11.43 2.00 -4.08
CA ALA A 318 -12.34 1.61 -5.15
C ALA A 318 -13.77 2.01 -4.75
N GLN A 319 -14.35 2.99 -5.44
CA GLN A 319 -15.74 3.41 -5.25
C GLN A 319 -16.58 2.92 -6.42
N PHE A 320 -17.67 2.20 -6.13
CA PHE A 320 -18.69 1.92 -7.14
C PHE A 320 -19.54 3.18 -7.33
N GLN A 321 -19.41 3.84 -8.48
CA GLN A 321 -20.30 4.93 -8.87
C GLN A 321 -21.49 4.36 -9.63
N ILE A 322 -22.66 4.36 -8.97
CA ILE A 322 -23.93 4.05 -9.64
C ILE A 322 -24.44 5.34 -10.26
N ALA A 323 -24.29 5.48 -11.58
CA ALA A 323 -24.88 6.60 -12.33
C ALA A 323 -26.32 6.26 -12.71
N MET A 324 -27.28 7.05 -12.22
CA MET A 324 -28.68 6.95 -12.64
C MET A 324 -28.83 7.61 -14.01
N THR A 325 -29.15 6.81 -15.03
CA THR A 325 -29.51 7.36 -16.34
C THR A 325 -31.00 7.72 -16.31
N GLU A 326 -31.31 9.02 -16.32
CA GLU A 326 -32.69 9.52 -16.43
C GLU A 326 -33.18 9.43 -17.89
N GLY A 327 -34.42 8.95 -18.07
CA GLY A 327 -35.07 8.76 -19.36
C GLY A 327 -36.20 7.74 -19.27
N ASP A 328 -37.26 7.92 -20.06
CA ASP A 328 -38.35 6.94 -20.14
C ASP A 328 -37.88 5.60 -20.73
N GLN A 329 -38.57 4.52 -20.39
CA GLN A 329 -38.19 3.16 -20.79
C GLN A 329 -38.09 3.01 -22.31
N LYS A 330 -38.96 3.71 -23.06
CA LYS A 330 -39.02 3.63 -24.52
C LYS A 330 -37.77 4.22 -25.17
N SER A 331 -37.30 5.37 -24.68
CA SER A 331 -36.09 6.04 -25.16
C SER A 331 -34.83 5.21 -24.86
N LYS A 332 -34.82 4.48 -23.74
CA LYS A 332 -33.76 3.52 -23.40
C LYS A 332 -33.79 2.32 -24.33
N ASP A 333 -34.95 1.70 -24.53
CA ASP A 333 -35.11 0.54 -25.41
C ASP A 333 -34.72 0.86 -26.87
N GLU A 334 -35.03 2.07 -27.35
CA GLU A 334 -34.63 2.57 -28.68
C GLU A 334 -33.11 2.80 -28.77
N ALA A 335 -32.49 3.40 -27.74
CA ALA A 335 -31.04 3.63 -27.70
C ALA A 335 -30.23 2.31 -27.64
N PHE A 336 -30.76 1.28 -26.98
CA PHE A 336 -30.14 -0.05 -26.88
C PHE A 336 -30.53 -1.00 -28.03
N GLY A 337 -31.34 -0.55 -29.00
CA GLY A 337 -31.71 -1.33 -30.20
C GLY A 337 -32.64 -2.52 -29.92
N LEU A 338 -33.38 -2.52 -28.82
CA LEU A 338 -34.29 -3.59 -28.40
C LEU A 338 -35.67 -3.42 -29.05
N MET A 339 -35.76 -3.69 -30.36
CA MET A 339 -36.98 -3.42 -31.16
C MET A 339 -38.08 -4.50 -31.08
N ALA A 340 -37.74 -5.72 -30.64
CA ALA A 340 -38.70 -6.80 -30.42
C ALA A 340 -38.16 -7.83 -29.41
N GLY A 341 -38.99 -8.24 -28.46
CA GLY A 341 -38.68 -9.33 -27.54
C GLY A 341 -38.65 -10.70 -28.24
N PRO A 342 -38.11 -11.75 -27.60
CA PRO A 342 -38.09 -13.09 -28.17
C PRO A 342 -39.50 -13.62 -28.45
N ASN A 343 -39.65 -14.39 -29.52
CA ASN A 343 -40.91 -15.03 -29.87
C ASN A 343 -41.43 -15.89 -28.71
N THR A 344 -42.70 -15.71 -28.33
CA THR A 344 -43.31 -16.54 -27.27
C THR A 344 -43.50 -17.96 -27.79
N PRO A 345 -42.95 -19.00 -27.11
CA PRO A 345 -43.12 -20.38 -27.54
C PRO A 345 -44.59 -20.82 -27.53
N GLU A 346 -44.97 -21.63 -28.52
CA GLU A 346 -46.27 -22.30 -28.57
C GLU A 346 -46.29 -23.55 -27.65
N GLY A 347 -47.46 -23.89 -27.10
CA GLY A 347 -47.66 -25.07 -26.25
C GLY A 347 -47.74 -24.80 -24.74
N ARG A 348 -47.47 -25.84 -23.94
CA ARG A 348 -47.57 -25.79 -22.46
C ARG A 348 -46.50 -24.86 -21.89
N ARG A 349 -46.92 -23.92 -21.05
CA ARG A 349 -46.05 -22.90 -20.44
C ARG A 349 -45.77 -23.20 -18.97
N ILE A 350 -44.60 -22.80 -18.51
CA ILE A 350 -44.21 -22.77 -17.10
C ILE A 350 -44.09 -21.29 -16.71
N CYS A 351 -44.65 -20.92 -15.57
CA CYS A 351 -44.54 -19.57 -15.05
C CYS A 351 -43.37 -19.46 -14.07
N VAL A 352 -42.56 -18.41 -14.22
CA VAL A 352 -41.54 -18.03 -13.25
C VAL A 352 -42.17 -17.03 -12.30
N PHE A 353 -42.30 -17.39 -11.02
CA PHE A 353 -42.97 -16.55 -10.01
C PHE A 353 -42.00 -15.79 -9.12
N GLY A 354 -40.73 -16.17 -9.10
CA GLY A 354 -39.69 -15.53 -8.28
C GLY A 354 -38.31 -15.90 -8.80
N VAL A 355 -37.35 -15.01 -8.56
CA VAL A 355 -35.97 -15.12 -9.00
C VAL A 355 -35.07 -14.62 -7.87
N GLY A 356 -34.03 -15.39 -7.56
CA GLY A 356 -32.91 -14.98 -6.73
C GLY A 356 -31.65 -15.09 -7.56
N VAL A 357 -30.81 -14.05 -7.55
CA VAL A 357 -29.57 -14.00 -8.33
C VAL A 357 -28.41 -13.59 -7.44
N SER A 358 -27.27 -14.24 -7.65
CA SER A 358 -25.99 -13.82 -7.10
C SER A 358 -25.00 -13.81 -8.26
N LEU A 359 -24.72 -12.63 -8.78
CA LEU A 359 -23.87 -12.42 -9.95
C LEU A 359 -22.83 -11.31 -9.66
N PRO A 360 -21.74 -11.24 -10.45
CA PRO A 360 -20.75 -10.15 -10.34
C PRO A 360 -21.36 -8.76 -10.55
N ALA A 361 -20.55 -7.71 -10.37
CA ALA A 361 -20.96 -6.30 -10.56
C ALA A 361 -22.02 -5.80 -9.57
N ALA A 362 -21.92 -6.19 -8.30
CA ALA A 362 -22.87 -5.83 -7.23
C ALA A 362 -24.30 -6.38 -7.45
N ALA A 363 -24.46 -7.34 -8.36
CA ALA A 363 -25.74 -7.99 -8.65
C ALA A 363 -26.06 -9.15 -7.69
N GLN A 364 -25.40 -9.20 -6.53
CA GLN A 364 -25.63 -10.22 -5.50
C GLN A 364 -26.51 -9.78 -4.32
N ASP A 365 -26.68 -8.47 -4.11
CA ASP A 365 -27.40 -7.96 -2.92
C ASP A 365 -28.91 -7.82 -3.18
N HIS A 366 -29.26 -7.31 -4.36
CA HIS A 366 -30.65 -7.06 -4.75
C HIS A 366 -30.89 -7.35 -6.24
N LEU A 367 -32.05 -7.93 -6.56
CA LEU A 367 -32.46 -8.19 -7.95
C LEU A 367 -32.49 -6.91 -8.80
N GLN A 368 -32.79 -5.77 -8.20
CA GLN A 368 -32.71 -4.46 -8.88
C GLN A 368 -31.29 -4.14 -9.36
N ASN A 369 -30.25 -4.47 -8.60
CA ASN A 369 -28.86 -4.21 -9.02
C ASN A 369 -28.52 -5.03 -10.27
N TYR A 370 -28.95 -6.28 -10.33
CA TYR A 370 -28.85 -7.11 -11.53
C TYR A 370 -29.53 -6.46 -12.73
N TRP A 371 -30.77 -6.00 -12.57
CA TRP A 371 -31.52 -5.38 -13.66
C TRP A 371 -30.88 -4.07 -14.13
N CYS A 372 -30.45 -3.23 -13.19
CA CYS A 372 -29.71 -1.99 -13.49
C CYS A 372 -28.41 -2.29 -14.24
N GLY A 373 -27.64 -3.30 -13.81
CA GLY A 373 -26.39 -3.68 -14.46
C GLY A 373 -26.58 -4.14 -15.90
N ILE A 374 -27.58 -4.97 -16.17
CA ILE A 374 -27.92 -5.38 -17.54
C ILE A 374 -28.41 -4.19 -18.37
N ALA A 375 -29.35 -3.40 -17.84
CA ALA A 375 -29.92 -2.27 -18.56
C ALA A 375 -28.88 -1.19 -18.90
N ALA A 376 -27.82 -1.06 -18.09
CA ALA A 376 -26.72 -0.14 -18.33
C ALA A 376 -25.61 -0.72 -19.22
N GLY A 377 -25.65 -2.01 -19.56
CA GLY A 377 -24.56 -2.69 -20.28
C GLY A 377 -23.26 -2.76 -19.46
N THR A 378 -23.35 -2.87 -18.14
CA THR A 378 -22.21 -2.83 -17.23
C THR A 378 -21.24 -4.00 -17.48
N ASP A 379 -19.96 -3.67 -17.67
CA ASP A 379 -18.88 -4.67 -17.58
C ASP A 379 -18.60 -5.00 -16.11
N GLY A 380 -18.88 -6.24 -15.73
CA GLY A 380 -18.73 -6.74 -14.37
C GLY A 380 -17.39 -7.38 -14.05
N TYR A 381 -16.44 -7.37 -14.98
CA TYR A 381 -15.14 -7.99 -14.80
C TYR A 381 -14.23 -7.08 -13.98
N VAL A 382 -13.67 -7.63 -12.90
CA VAL A 382 -12.73 -6.93 -12.03
C VAL A 382 -11.46 -7.76 -11.92
N LYS A 383 -10.34 -7.11 -11.55
CA LYS A 383 -9.15 -7.86 -11.16
C LYS A 383 -9.51 -8.78 -10.01
N ALA A 384 -9.04 -10.02 -10.06
CA ALA A 384 -9.34 -11.02 -9.03
C ALA A 384 -9.08 -10.44 -7.62
N PRO A 385 -10.11 -10.39 -6.76
CA PRO A 385 -9.98 -9.79 -5.44
C PRO A 385 -8.93 -10.53 -4.61
N ILE A 386 -8.10 -9.78 -3.88
CA ILE A 386 -7.07 -10.34 -3.00
C ILE A 386 -7.65 -11.25 -1.90
N GLU A 387 -8.91 -10.98 -1.50
CA GLU A 387 -9.71 -11.82 -0.59
C GLU A 387 -9.96 -13.23 -1.13
N ARG A 388 -9.88 -13.43 -2.44
CA ARG A 388 -9.97 -14.75 -3.08
C ARG A 388 -8.59 -15.39 -3.11
N PHE A 389 -7.64 -14.71 -3.77
CA PHE A 389 -6.23 -15.09 -3.85
C PHE A 389 -5.42 -13.98 -4.53
N ASP A 390 -4.11 -13.96 -4.31
CA ASP A 390 -3.21 -13.02 -4.99
C ASP A 390 -2.93 -13.46 -6.44
N ILE A 391 -3.72 -12.93 -7.37
CA ILE A 391 -3.61 -13.21 -8.81
C ILE A 391 -2.27 -12.76 -9.41
N ASP A 392 -1.57 -11.81 -8.78
CA ASP A 392 -0.28 -11.34 -9.28
C ASP A 392 0.80 -12.42 -9.13
N LEU A 393 0.63 -13.38 -8.21
CA LEU A 393 1.53 -14.54 -8.08
C LEU A 393 1.38 -15.56 -9.22
N TYR A 394 0.22 -15.55 -9.89
CA TYR A 394 -0.16 -16.54 -10.91
C TYR A 394 -0.19 -15.96 -12.32
N THR A 395 0.18 -14.68 -12.48
CA THR A 395 0.18 -13.99 -13.76
C THR A 395 1.60 -13.55 -14.12
N ARG A 396 1.99 -13.67 -15.39
CA ARG A 396 3.23 -13.09 -15.91
C ARG A 396 2.91 -11.97 -16.89
N THR A 397 3.77 -10.96 -16.91
CA THR A 397 3.78 -9.93 -17.95
C THR A 397 4.37 -10.52 -19.24
N GLY A 398 3.60 -10.47 -20.34
CA GLY A 398 4.01 -10.93 -21.68
C GLY A 398 3.32 -12.21 -22.19
N ASP A 399 3.42 -12.48 -23.49
CA ASP A 399 2.66 -13.54 -24.21
C ASP A 399 3.15 -15.00 -23.98
N ASN A 400 3.92 -15.24 -22.91
CA ASN A 400 4.51 -16.56 -22.66
C ASN A 400 3.60 -17.41 -21.77
N TRP A 401 2.68 -18.15 -22.39
CA TRP A 401 1.91 -19.18 -21.71
C TRP A 401 2.84 -20.26 -21.11
N ALA A 402 2.60 -20.63 -19.85
CA ALA A 402 3.27 -21.73 -19.17
C ALA A 402 2.28 -22.47 -18.25
N PRO A 403 2.42 -23.79 -18.06
CA PRO A 403 1.56 -24.54 -17.13
C PRO A 403 1.59 -23.95 -15.71
N GLY A 404 0.41 -23.80 -15.10
CA GLY A 404 0.25 -23.21 -13.76
C GLY A 404 0.12 -21.68 -13.72
N TRP A 405 0.20 -21.00 -14.87
CA TRP A 405 0.04 -19.55 -14.99
C TRP A 405 -1.27 -19.20 -15.70
N THR A 406 -1.84 -18.03 -15.39
CA THR A 406 -2.99 -17.44 -16.09
C THR A 406 -2.54 -16.32 -17.03
N TYR A 407 -3.23 -16.18 -18.16
CA TYR A 407 -3.04 -15.08 -19.11
C TYR A 407 -3.92 -13.86 -18.79
N THR A 408 -4.83 -13.97 -17.82
CA THR A 408 -5.74 -12.90 -17.41
C THR A 408 -5.75 -12.73 -15.90
N VAL A 409 -5.85 -11.48 -15.46
CA VAL A 409 -6.08 -11.11 -14.05
C VAL A 409 -7.54 -10.75 -13.76
N HIS A 410 -8.36 -10.60 -14.80
CA HIS A 410 -9.75 -10.13 -14.68
C HIS A 410 -10.74 -11.29 -14.79
N GLY A 411 -11.81 -11.21 -13.99
CA GLY A 411 -12.91 -12.17 -13.96
C GLY A 411 -14.16 -11.60 -13.30
N GLY A 412 -15.27 -12.34 -13.39
CA GLY A 412 -16.49 -12.02 -12.67
C GLY A 412 -16.46 -12.61 -11.26
N PHE A 413 -16.48 -11.76 -10.23
CA PHE A 413 -16.45 -12.18 -8.84
C PHE A 413 -17.68 -11.66 -8.07
N CYS A 414 -18.37 -12.56 -7.38
CA CYS A 414 -19.33 -12.16 -6.35
C CYS A 414 -18.57 -11.76 -5.08
N LYS A 415 -19.04 -10.69 -4.44
CA LYS A 415 -18.53 -10.25 -3.13
C LYS A 415 -19.05 -11.16 -2.02
N ASP A 416 -18.34 -11.22 -0.90
CA ASP A 416 -18.81 -11.79 0.38
C ASP A 416 -19.34 -13.23 0.29
N ILE A 417 -18.80 -14.04 -0.64
CA ILE A 417 -19.27 -15.42 -0.89
C ILE A 417 -19.11 -16.37 0.31
N HIS A 418 -18.33 -15.98 1.31
CA HIS A 418 -18.11 -16.75 2.53
C HIS A 418 -19.13 -16.42 3.63
N SER A 419 -19.77 -15.25 3.56
CA SER A 419 -20.80 -14.79 4.49
C SER A 419 -22.07 -15.64 4.35
N PHE A 420 -22.71 -15.92 5.47
CA PHE A 420 -23.92 -16.74 5.52
C PHE A 420 -24.65 -16.54 6.85
N ASP A 421 -25.96 -16.28 6.79
CA ASP A 421 -26.81 -16.21 7.98
C ASP A 421 -27.13 -17.62 8.50
N ASN A 422 -26.19 -18.21 9.23
CA ASN A 422 -26.30 -19.59 9.69
C ASN A 422 -27.45 -19.77 10.70
N GLU A 423 -27.72 -18.77 11.54
CA GLU A 423 -28.83 -18.81 12.51
C GLU A 423 -30.18 -18.86 11.80
N PHE A 424 -30.39 -18.03 10.77
CA PHE A 424 -31.63 -18.03 9.99
C PHE A 424 -31.94 -19.39 9.36
N PHE A 425 -30.92 -20.08 8.86
CA PHE A 425 -31.06 -21.42 8.27
C PHE A 425 -30.97 -22.57 9.29
N ASN A 426 -30.83 -22.28 10.58
CA ASN A 426 -30.61 -23.26 11.64
C ASN A 426 -29.40 -24.18 11.36
N VAL A 427 -28.31 -23.63 10.84
CA VAL A 427 -27.05 -24.33 10.59
C VAL A 427 -26.08 -24.01 11.73
N PRO A 428 -25.55 -25.02 12.45
CA PRO A 428 -24.53 -24.80 13.47
C PRO A 428 -23.29 -24.09 12.90
N GLU A 429 -22.67 -23.21 13.68
CA GLU A 429 -21.52 -22.40 13.24
C GLU A 429 -20.37 -23.24 12.66
N GLY A 430 -19.99 -24.32 13.35
CA GLY A 430 -18.94 -25.22 12.86
C GLY A 430 -19.29 -25.92 11.54
N GLU A 431 -20.58 -26.15 11.26
CA GLU A 431 -21.01 -26.67 9.96
C GLU A 431 -21.06 -25.58 8.90
N ALA A 432 -21.52 -24.37 9.24
CA ALA A 432 -21.56 -23.22 8.35
C ALA A 432 -20.16 -22.84 7.86
N TRP A 433 -19.12 -23.01 8.68
CA TRP A 433 -17.74 -22.81 8.26
C TRP A 433 -17.28 -23.81 7.19
N LEU A 434 -17.82 -25.04 7.20
CA LEU A 434 -17.47 -26.10 6.26
C LEU A 434 -18.32 -26.08 4.98
N LEU A 435 -19.47 -25.40 4.99
CA LEU A 435 -20.33 -25.28 3.82
C LEU A 435 -19.59 -24.62 2.66
N ALA A 436 -19.63 -25.25 1.50
CA ALA A 436 -19.12 -24.65 0.27
C ALA A 436 -19.82 -23.30 0.01
N PRO A 437 -19.10 -22.26 -0.45
CA PRO A 437 -19.69 -20.96 -0.78
C PRO A 437 -20.92 -21.04 -1.69
N ALA A 438 -20.89 -21.94 -2.68
CA ALA A 438 -22.03 -22.16 -3.58
C ALA A 438 -23.29 -22.65 -2.83
N SER A 439 -23.13 -23.50 -1.81
CA SER A 439 -24.23 -23.99 -0.98
C SER A 439 -24.87 -22.87 -0.16
N LYS A 440 -24.04 -21.99 0.44
CA LYS A 440 -24.49 -20.83 1.23
C LYS A 440 -25.33 -19.89 0.36
N GLN A 441 -24.77 -19.51 -0.79
CA GLN A 441 -25.43 -18.64 -1.76
C GLN A 441 -26.73 -19.26 -2.29
N LEU A 442 -26.73 -20.57 -2.60
CA LEU A 442 -27.95 -21.23 -3.09
C LEU A 442 -29.06 -21.29 -2.03
N LEU A 443 -28.73 -21.45 -0.75
CA LEU A 443 -29.73 -21.42 0.34
C LEU A 443 -30.40 -20.04 0.44
N GLU A 444 -29.60 -18.98 0.47
CA GLU A 444 -30.11 -17.60 0.53
C GLU A 444 -30.91 -17.22 -0.72
N ARG A 445 -30.35 -17.42 -1.90
CA ARG A 445 -31.00 -17.04 -3.16
C ARG A 445 -32.26 -17.87 -3.43
N SER A 446 -32.30 -19.15 -3.01
CA SER A 446 -33.51 -19.96 -3.09
C SER A 446 -34.60 -19.46 -2.15
N TYR A 447 -34.22 -19.02 -0.94
CA TYR A 447 -35.17 -18.41 -0.01
C TYR A 447 -35.74 -17.11 -0.57
N GLU A 448 -34.91 -16.23 -1.11
CA GLU A 448 -35.35 -14.97 -1.73
C GLU A 448 -36.26 -15.21 -2.95
N ALA A 449 -35.95 -16.20 -3.79
CA ALA A 449 -36.80 -16.59 -4.92
C ALA A 449 -38.18 -17.06 -4.45
N LEU A 450 -38.24 -17.88 -3.38
CA LEU A 450 -39.51 -18.30 -2.79
C LEU A 450 -40.25 -17.11 -2.16
N TYR A 451 -39.55 -16.27 -1.41
CA TYR A 451 -40.13 -15.12 -0.72
C TYR A 451 -40.72 -14.10 -1.71
N SER A 452 -39.97 -13.75 -2.77
CA SER A 452 -40.43 -12.86 -3.83
C SER A 452 -41.64 -13.40 -4.60
N SER A 453 -41.80 -14.72 -4.67
CA SER A 453 -43.01 -15.37 -5.23
C SER A 453 -44.22 -15.36 -4.29
N GLY A 454 -44.11 -14.77 -3.10
CA GLY A 454 -45.16 -14.76 -2.06
C GLY A 454 -45.26 -16.07 -1.28
N LEU A 455 -44.32 -17.00 -1.46
CA LEU A 455 -44.27 -18.26 -0.74
C LEU A 455 -43.51 -18.08 0.59
N GLN A 456 -44.05 -18.68 1.64
CA GLN A 456 -43.45 -18.69 2.98
C GLN A 456 -43.21 -20.12 3.44
N ARG A 457 -42.23 -20.33 4.34
CA ARG A 457 -41.86 -21.64 4.90
C ARG A 457 -43.07 -22.49 5.34
N LYS A 458 -44.03 -21.86 6.02
CA LYS A 458 -45.27 -22.50 6.49
C LYS A 458 -46.20 -23.00 5.36
N ASN A 459 -46.17 -22.36 4.19
CA ASN A 459 -47.05 -22.66 3.06
C ASN A 459 -46.44 -23.69 2.09
N VAL A 460 -45.10 -23.81 2.08
CA VAL A 460 -44.36 -24.75 1.22
C VAL A 460 -44.07 -26.08 1.90
N ARG A 461 -44.04 -26.12 3.24
CA ARG A 461 -43.72 -27.34 3.99
C ARG A 461 -44.72 -28.47 3.66
N GLY A 462 -44.18 -29.63 3.26
CA GLY A 462 -44.98 -30.81 2.91
C GLY A 462 -45.63 -30.75 1.52
N LYS A 463 -45.33 -29.74 0.70
CA LYS A 463 -45.78 -29.69 -0.70
C LYS A 463 -44.87 -30.54 -1.58
N HIS A 464 -45.42 -31.07 -2.68
CA HIS A 464 -44.66 -31.76 -3.71
C HIS A 464 -43.94 -30.75 -4.61
N MET A 465 -42.81 -30.25 -4.12
CA MET A 465 -41.93 -29.33 -4.86
C MET A 465 -40.63 -30.06 -5.22
N GLY A 466 -40.20 -29.95 -6.47
CA GLY A 466 -38.93 -30.49 -6.93
C GLY A 466 -37.84 -29.42 -6.88
N VAL A 467 -36.64 -29.80 -6.43
CA VAL A 467 -35.44 -28.96 -6.44
C VAL A 467 -34.49 -29.51 -7.50
N TYR A 468 -34.11 -28.67 -8.46
CA TYR A 468 -33.21 -29.03 -9.57
C TYR A 468 -32.06 -28.03 -9.60
N ILE A 469 -30.82 -28.52 -9.47
CA ILE A 469 -29.61 -27.68 -9.38
C ILE A 469 -28.59 -28.18 -10.39
N GLY A 470 -28.02 -27.25 -11.17
CA GLY A 470 -26.84 -27.49 -11.99
C GLY A 470 -25.59 -27.02 -11.25
N HIS A 471 -24.60 -27.90 -11.11
CA HIS A 471 -23.32 -27.58 -10.49
C HIS A 471 -22.22 -28.42 -11.14
N SER A 472 -21.17 -27.77 -11.67
CA SER A 472 -20.06 -28.44 -12.35
C SER A 472 -18.88 -28.79 -11.43
N GLY A 473 -18.94 -28.34 -10.18
CA GLY A 473 -17.92 -28.59 -9.16
C GLY A 473 -17.15 -27.34 -8.75
N ASP A 474 -16.53 -27.44 -7.58
CA ASP A 474 -15.73 -26.39 -6.96
C ASP A 474 -14.45 -26.98 -6.33
N ASP A 475 -13.46 -26.11 -6.11
CA ASP A 475 -12.21 -26.40 -5.42
C ASP A 475 -12.40 -26.63 -3.91
N TRP A 476 -13.44 -26.05 -3.32
CA TRP A 476 -13.80 -26.23 -1.91
C TRP A 476 -14.01 -27.69 -1.51
N SER A 477 -14.60 -28.49 -2.40
CA SER A 477 -14.90 -29.91 -2.18
C SER A 477 -13.65 -30.80 -2.07
N ILE A 478 -12.50 -30.35 -2.59
CA ILE A 478 -11.24 -31.08 -2.63
C ILE A 478 -10.14 -30.46 -1.76
N ASP A 479 -10.45 -29.40 -1.00
CA ASP A 479 -9.47 -28.72 -0.16
C ASP A 479 -8.85 -29.68 0.90
N PRO A 480 -7.51 -29.81 0.96
CA PRO A 480 -6.81 -30.69 1.90
C PRO A 480 -7.14 -30.42 3.37
N ARG A 481 -7.45 -29.16 3.73
CA ARG A 481 -7.83 -28.75 5.10
C ARG A 481 -9.06 -29.48 5.61
N PHE A 482 -9.92 -29.93 4.69
CA PHE A 482 -11.19 -30.59 5.00
C PHE A 482 -11.24 -32.04 4.52
N THR A 483 -10.35 -32.46 3.62
CA THR A 483 -10.35 -33.80 3.01
C THR A 483 -9.30 -34.75 3.58
N SER A 484 -8.37 -34.28 4.41
CA SER A 484 -7.29 -35.09 4.99
C SER A 484 -7.27 -35.05 6.53
N GLY A 485 -6.75 -36.12 7.16
CA GLY A 485 -6.67 -36.27 8.62
C GLY A 485 -7.93 -36.87 9.27
N ASP A 486 -7.91 -37.01 10.60
CA ASP A 486 -9.03 -37.54 11.40
C ASP A 486 -9.62 -36.48 12.33
N THR A 487 -9.94 -35.31 11.76
CA THR A 487 -10.52 -34.17 12.48
C THR A 487 -12.06 -34.21 12.43
N GLU A 488 -12.73 -33.53 13.38
CA GLU A 488 -14.19 -33.36 13.30
C GLU A 488 -14.63 -32.70 11.99
N ALA A 489 -13.84 -31.76 11.46
CA ALA A 489 -14.07 -31.15 10.16
C ALA A 489 -14.07 -32.18 9.01
N HIS A 490 -13.21 -33.20 9.09
CA HIS A 490 -13.19 -34.30 8.13
C HIS A 490 -14.45 -35.18 8.24
N ARG A 491 -14.86 -35.53 9.47
CA ARG A 491 -15.99 -36.43 9.74
C ARG A 491 -17.36 -35.80 9.46
N TYR A 492 -17.56 -34.54 9.86
CA TYR A 492 -18.84 -33.83 9.72
C TYR A 492 -18.93 -32.96 8.46
N GLY A 493 -17.80 -32.56 7.88
CA GLY A 493 -17.77 -31.68 6.71
C GLY A 493 -18.09 -32.36 5.37
N TYR A 494 -18.25 -33.69 5.32
CA TYR A 494 -18.53 -34.39 4.06
C TYR A 494 -19.86 -33.94 3.43
N GLN A 495 -20.95 -33.92 4.21
CA GLN A 495 -22.26 -33.47 3.72
C GLN A 495 -22.32 -31.96 3.48
N ALA A 496 -21.47 -31.18 4.14
CA ALA A 496 -21.39 -29.73 3.95
C ALA A 496 -20.80 -29.33 2.59
N ARG A 497 -20.03 -30.23 1.96
CA ARG A 497 -19.27 -29.96 0.72
C ARG A 497 -19.74 -30.78 -0.49
N LYS A 498 -20.59 -31.79 -0.29
CA LYS A 498 -21.07 -32.65 -1.38
C LYS A 498 -22.22 -32.00 -2.13
N TRP A 499 -22.10 -31.96 -3.45
CA TRP A 499 -23.04 -31.27 -4.33
C TRP A 499 -24.45 -31.85 -4.29
N SER A 500 -24.58 -33.18 -4.16
CA SER A 500 -25.87 -33.84 -4.00
C SER A 500 -26.63 -33.39 -2.74
N CYS A 501 -25.90 -32.99 -1.69
CA CYS A 501 -26.49 -32.53 -0.45
C CYS A 501 -27.06 -31.11 -0.57
N ILE A 502 -26.66 -30.32 -1.57
CA ILE A 502 -27.17 -28.95 -1.75
C ILE A 502 -28.66 -28.96 -2.06
N ALA A 503 -29.08 -29.78 -3.03
CA ALA A 503 -30.50 -29.93 -3.37
C ALA A 503 -31.30 -30.49 -2.18
N GLY A 504 -30.71 -31.42 -1.43
CA GLY A 504 -31.30 -32.00 -0.22
C GLY A 504 -31.38 -31.04 0.97
N ARG A 505 -30.55 -29.98 1.03
CA ARG A 505 -30.62 -28.95 2.08
C ARG A 505 -31.69 -27.89 1.80
N ILE A 506 -31.98 -27.64 0.53
CA ILE A 506 -33.07 -26.74 0.11
C ILE A 506 -34.43 -27.43 0.25
N SER A 507 -34.48 -28.75 -0.02
CA SER A 507 -35.66 -29.60 0.16
C SER A 507 -35.99 -29.79 1.63
#